data_AF-A0A537RHL3-F1
#
_entry.id   AF-A0A537RHL3-F1
#
_cell.length_a   1.000
_cell.length_b   1.000
_cell.length_c   1.000
_cell.angle_alpha   90.00
_cell.angle_beta   90.00
_cell.angle_gamma   90.00
#
_symmetry.space_group_name_H-M   'P 1'
#
loop_
_entity.id
_entity.type
_entity.pdbx_description
1 polymer ?
#
loop_
_entity_poly.entity_id
_entity_poly.type
_entity_poly.pdbx_seq_one_letter_code
_entity_poly.pdbx_strand_id
1 'polypeptide(L)' 'MAQPHSIISSKEGAELQRLHEEYAVATKRAAAALRANDGQRFLEEEERAADIVRRIKEILGTTGQPWNA' A
#
# COMPACT_ATOMS: atom_id res chain seq x y z
N MET A 1 -32.05 -12.37 4.02
CA MET A 1 -31.00 -11.43 4.47
C MET A 1 -29.68 -11.92 3.90
N ALA A 2 -29.25 -11.42 2.74
CA ALA A 2 -27.95 -11.78 2.18
C ALA A 2 -26.88 -11.02 2.99
N GLN A 3 -26.10 -11.75 3.79
CA GLN A 3 -24.92 -11.17 4.44
C GLN A 3 -23.96 -10.73 3.33
N PRO A 4 -23.41 -9.50 3.36
CA PRO A 4 -22.39 -9.10 2.40
C PRO A 4 -21.21 -10.05 2.60
N HIS A 5 -20.93 -10.87 1.59
CA HIS A 5 -19.75 -11.72 1.60
C HIS A 5 -18.58 -10.76 1.49
N SER A 6 -17.87 -10.56 2.60
CA SER A 6 -16.58 -9.90 2.55
C SER A 6 -15.69 -10.72 1.63
N ILE A 7 -15.38 -10.17 0.46
CA ILE A 7 -14.51 -10.80 -0.56
C ILE A 7 -13.12 -11.06 0.03
N ILE A 8 -12.77 -10.33 1.09
CA ILE A 8 -11.49 -10.34 1.78
C ILE A 8 -11.64 -11.15 3.06
N SER A 9 -10.76 -12.13 3.27
CA SER A 9 -10.70 -12.91 4.51
C SER A 9 -10.30 -12.04 5.70
N SER A 10 -10.62 -12.45 6.93
CA SER A 10 -10.24 -11.69 8.13
C SER A 10 -8.72 -11.51 8.26
N LYS A 11 -7.92 -12.47 7.77
CA LYS A 11 -6.46 -12.39 7.73
C LYS A 11 -5.99 -11.32 6.73
N GLU A 12 -6.56 -11.31 5.53
CA GLU A 12 -6.27 -10.30 4.50
C GLU A 12 -6.74 -8.91 4.92
N GLY A 13 -7.85 -8.80 5.65
CA GLY A 13 -8.33 -7.53 6.21
C GLY A 13 -7.36 -6.95 7.24
N ALA A 14 -6.82 -7.79 8.14
CA ALA A 14 -5.80 -7.37 9.09
C ALA A 14 -4.49 -6.98 8.39
N GLU A 15 -4.10 -7.71 7.34
CA GLU A 15 -2.93 -7.38 6.53
C GLU A 15 -3.11 -6.05 5.79
N LEU A 16 -4.29 -5.79 5.20
CA LEU A 16 -4.60 -4.52 4.56
C LEU A 16 -4.53 -3.34 5.54
N GLN A 17 -5.11 -3.48 6.73
CA GLN A 17 -5.04 -2.44 7.75
C GLN A 17 -3.57 -2.11 8.08
N ARG A 18 -2.76 -3.15 8.33
CA ARG A 18 -1.34 -2.98 8.61
C ARG A 18 -0.60 -2.31 7.45
N LEU A 19 -0.87 -2.71 6.20
CA LEU A 19 -0.24 -2.13 5.02
C LEU A 19 -0.61 -0.65 4.85
N HIS A 20 -1.85 -0.25 5.13
CA HIS A 20 -2.25 1.16 5.11
C HIS A 20 -1.50 1.99 6.15
N GLU A 21 -1.32 1.46 7.36
CA GLU A 21 -0.53 2.13 8.41
C GLU A 21 0.95 2.24 7.99
N GLU A 22 1.54 1.17 7.45
CA GLU A 22 2.92 1.18 6.96
C GLU A 22 3.12 2.15 5.79
N TYR A 23 2.16 2.27 4.87
CA TYR A 23 2.19 3.23 3.77
C TYR A 23 2.21 4.68 4.27
N ALA A 24 1.35 4.99 5.25
CA ALA A 24 1.30 6.31 5.87
C ALA A 24 2.61 6.67 6.59
N VAL A 25 3.32 5.68 7.14
CA VAL A 25 4.63 5.89 7.76
C VAL A 25 5.72 6.10 6.70
N ALA A 26 5.77 5.28 5.65
CA ALA A 26 6.75 5.39 4.57
C ALA A 26 6.66 6.76 3.88
N THR A 27 5.45 7.20 3.52
CA THR A 27 5.21 8.52 2.91
C THR A 27 5.61 9.68 3.82
N LYS A 28 5.36 9.60 5.12
CA LYS A 28 5.84 10.60 6.10
C LYS A 28 7.38 10.67 6.15
N ARG A 29 8.06 9.53 6.06
CA ARG A 29 9.53 9.46 6.05
C ARG A 29 10.11 9.98 4.74
N ALA A 30 9.52 9.63 3.59
CA ALA A 30 9.88 10.20 2.29
C ALA A 30 9.77 11.73 2.31
N ALA A 31 8.66 12.28 2.83
CA ALA A 31 8.49 13.72 2.98
C ALA A 31 9.47 14.37 3.98
N ALA A 32 9.90 13.65 5.02
CA ALA A 32 10.95 14.12 5.92
C ALA A 32 12.33 14.14 5.24
N ALA A 33 12.65 13.10 4.46
CA ALA A 33 13.88 12.99 3.70
C ALA A 33 13.99 14.11 2.64
N LEU A 34 12.91 14.39 1.91
CA LEU A 34 12.85 15.54 0.99
C LEU A 34 13.14 16.86 1.69
N ARG A 35 12.55 17.10 2.86
CA ARG A 35 12.80 18.31 3.66
C ARG A 35 14.24 18.42 4.16
N ALA A 36 14.90 17.29 4.39
CA ALA A 36 16.30 17.22 4.77
C ALA A 36 17.26 17.24 3.57
N ASN A 37 16.75 17.30 2.33
CA ASN A 37 17.52 17.14 1.10
C ASN A 37 18.31 15.81 1.04
N ASP A 38 17.76 14.77 1.68
CA ASP A 38 18.32 13.42 1.66
C ASP A 38 17.65 12.60 0.55
N GLY A 39 18.20 12.74 -0.66
CA GLY A 39 17.66 12.11 -1.86
C GLY A 39 17.72 10.57 -1.82
N GLN A 40 18.77 10.00 -1.23
CA GLN A 40 18.87 8.54 -1.10
C GLN A 40 17.77 8.01 -0.19
N ARG A 41 17.58 8.64 0.98
CA ARG A 41 16.55 8.22 1.92
C ARG A 41 15.14 8.40 1.37
N PHE A 42 14.93 9.44 0.57
CA PHE A 42 13.67 9.63 -0.13
C PHE A 42 13.38 8.44 -1.07
N LEU A 43 14.33 8.04 -1.91
CA LEU A 43 14.16 6.93 -2.86
C LEU A 43 13.89 5.60 -2.13
N GLU A 44 14.59 5.32 -1.03
CA GLU A 44 14.37 4.11 -0.22
C GLU A 44 12.94 4.03 0.34
N GLU A 45 12.40 5.16 0.84
CA GLU A 45 11.05 5.19 1.42
C GLU A 45 9.96 5.19 0.32
N GLU A 46 10.24 5.75 -0.86
CA GLU A 46 9.35 5.66 -2.03
C GLU A 46 9.26 4.24 -2.60
N GLU A 47 10.39 3.54 -2.72
CA GLU A 47 10.42 2.12 -3.13
C GLU A 47 9.58 1.27 -2.17
N ARG A 48 9.75 1.49 -0.86
CA ARG A 48 8.95 0.84 0.17
C ARG A 48 7.45 1.15 0.04
N ALA A 49 7.10 2.42 -0.23
CA ALA A 49 5.71 2.81 -0.44
C ALA A 49 5.10 2.11 -1.69
N ALA A 50 5.88 1.98 -2.77
CA ALA A 50 5.46 1.29 -3.98
C ALA A 50 5.21 -0.21 -3.74
N ASP A 51 6.09 -0.88 -2.99
CA ASP A 51 5.93 -2.29 -2.61
C ASP A 51 4.67 -2.53 -1.77
N ILE A 52 4.39 -1.62 -0.82
CA ILE A 52 3.18 -1.69 0.00
C ILE A 52 1.93 -1.55 -0.89
N VAL A 53 1.93 -0.60 -1.82
CA VAL A 53 0.82 -0.43 -2.78
C VAL A 53 0.64 -1.65 -3.66
N ARG A 54 1.73 -2.27 -4.14
CA ARG A 54 1.66 -3.52 -4.90
C ARG A 54 1.00 -4.61 -4.08
N ARG A 55 1.38 -4.77 -2.81
CA ARG A 55 0.79 -5.77 -1.92
C ARG A 55 -0.70 -5.52 -1.63
N ILE A 56 -1.09 -4.26 -1.43
CA ILE A 56 -2.51 -3.89 -1.29
C ILE A 56 -3.29 -4.30 -2.54
N LYS A 57 -2.76 -4.02 -3.73
CA LYS A 57 -3.41 -4.38 -5.00
C LYS A 57 -3.56 -5.90 -5.17
N GLU A 58 -2.57 -6.67 -4.76
CA GLU A 58 -2.62 -8.14 -4.74
C GLU A 58 -3.75 -8.65 -3.84
N ILE A 59 -3.86 -8.13 -2.62
CA ILE A 59 -4.91 -8.54 -1.68
C ILE A 59 -6.30 -8.14 -2.18
N LEU A 60 -6.42 -6.96 -2.80
CA LEU A 60 -7.68 -6.50 -3.37
C LEU A 60 -8.03 -7.18 -4.71
N GLY A 61 -7.16 -8.05 -5.24
CA GLY A 61 -7.37 -8.73 -6.53
C GLY A 61 -7.36 -7.78 -7.74
N THR A 62 -6.77 -6.58 -7.61
CA THR A 62 -6.77 -5.54 -8.65
C THR A 62 -5.54 -5.61 -9.58
N THR A 63 -4.67 -6.61 -9.39
CA THR A 63 -3.46 -6.83 -10.19
C THR A 63 -3.70 -7.46 -11.57
N GLY A 64 -4.96 -7.61 -12.03
CA GLY A 64 -5.30 -8.42 -13.20
C GLY A 64 -6.16 -7.78 -14.31
N GLN A 65 -6.50 -6.50 -14.28
CA GLN A 65 -7.23 -5.88 -15.42
C GLN A 65 -6.35 -4.87 -16.16
N PRO A 66 -5.85 -5.17 -17.38
CA PRO A 66 -5.52 -4.10 -18.30
C PRO A 66 -6.79 -3.26 -18.47
N TRP A 67 -6.64 -1.95 -18.29
CA TRP A 67 -7.70 -0.98 -18.57
C TRP A 67 -7.94 -0.98 -20.09
N ASN A 68 -8.74 -1.93 -20.58
CA ASN A 68 -9.25 -1.89 -21.94
C ASN A 68 -10.38 -0.86 -21.94
N ALA A 69 -10.00 0.37 -22.28
CA ALA A 69 -10.91 1.42 -22.75
C ALA A 69 -11.39 1.11 -24.17
#